data_AF-U4Q1Z8-F1
#
_entry.id   AF-U4Q1Z8-F1
#
_cell.length_a   1.000
_cell.length_b   1.000
_cell.length_c   1.000
_cell.angle_alpha   90.00
_cell.angle_beta   90.00
_cell.angle_gamma   90.00
#
_symmetry.space_group_name_H-M   'P 1'
#
loop_
_entity.id
_entity.type
_entity.pdbx_description
1 polymer ?
#
loop_
_entity_poly.entity_id
_entity_poly.type
_entity_poly.pdbx_seq_one_letter_code
_entity_poly.pdbx_strand_id
1 'polypeptide(L)' 'MNDANTRNYTIEQIQEVYALSLVQAAELFERFAGDKAAIDRMMKRCPHREDKEQR' A
#
# COMPACT_ATOMS: atom_id res chain seq x y z
N MET A 1 -15.80 -13.94 -17.14
CA MET A 1 -15.09 -14.10 -15.86
C MET A 1 -14.10 -12.95 -15.71
N ASN A 2 -13.89 -12.45 -14.49
CA ASN A 2 -13.15 -11.22 -14.16
C ASN A 2 -11.73 -11.11 -14.75
N ASP A 3 -11.57 -10.36 -15.83
CA ASP A 3 -10.30 -9.75 -16.26
C ASP A 3 -9.97 -8.52 -15.41
N ALA A 4 -10.13 -8.63 -14.09
CA ALA A 4 -9.69 -7.61 -13.14
C ALA A 4 -8.16 -7.70 -12.97
N ASN A 5 -7.46 -7.48 -14.08
CA ASN A 5 -6.14 -6.89 -14.20
C ASN A 5 -5.39 -6.84 -12.87
N THR A 6 -4.83 -7.99 -12.51
CA THR A 6 -3.91 -8.28 -11.40
C THR A 6 -2.60 -7.51 -11.62
N ARG A 7 -2.68 -6.20 -11.79
CA ARG A 7 -1.49 -5.35 -11.83
C ARG A 7 -1.04 -5.21 -10.40
N ASN A 8 0.05 -5.90 -10.10
CA ASN A 8 0.85 -5.65 -8.92
C ASN A 8 1.23 -4.16 -8.91
N TYR A 9 1.19 -3.55 -7.73
CA TYR A 9 1.71 -2.21 -7.56
C TYR A 9 3.21 -2.19 -7.83
N THR A 10 3.69 -1.15 -8.50
CA THR A 10 5.11 -0.78 -8.44
C THR A 10 5.42 -0.02 -7.16
N ILE A 11 6.70 0.08 -6.78
CA ILE A 11 7.13 0.84 -5.61
C ILE A 11 6.62 2.29 -5.66
N GLU A 12 6.73 2.95 -6.82
CA GLU A 12 6.25 4.32 -7.05
C GLU A 12 4.74 4.43 -6.81
N GLN A 13 3.95 3.46 -7.27
CA GLN A 13 2.51 3.43 -7.03
C GLN A 13 2.16 3.24 -5.55
N ILE A 14 2.93 2.43 -4.82
CA ILE A 14 2.73 2.26 -3.37
C ILE A 14 3.02 3.57 -2.64
N GLN A 15 4.08 4.29 -3.03
CA GLN A 15 4.38 5.60 -2.46
C GLN A 15 3.27 6.62 -2.72
N GLU A 16 2.77 6.68 -3.95
CA GLU A 16 1.72 7.63 -4.34
C GLU A 16 0.38 7.32 -3.65
N VAL A 17 -0.07 6.07 -3.70
CA VAL A 17 -1.38 5.66 -3.18
C VAL A 17 -1.47 5.77 -1.66
N TYR A 18 -0.38 5.48 -0.95
CA TYR A 18 -0.36 5.43 0.52
C TYR A 18 0.46 6.55 1.16
N ALA A 19 0.95 7.51 0.38
CA ALA A 19 1.82 8.60 0.84
C ALA A 19 3.01 8.10 1.69
N LEU A 20 3.62 6.99 1.27
CA LEU A 20 4.71 6.34 2.01
C LEU A 20 6.09 6.80 1.56
N SER A 21 7.06 6.73 2.48
CA SER A 21 8.47 6.90 2.12
C SER A 21 8.95 5.77 1.21
N LEU A 22 9.97 6.02 0.39
CA LEU A 22 10.54 5.03 -0.55
C LEU A 22 10.90 3.71 0.14
N VAL A 23 11.53 3.79 1.33
CA VAL A 23 11.90 2.63 2.13
C VAL A 23 10.67 1.80 2.52
N GLN A 24 9.61 2.45 3.03
CA GLN A 24 8.39 1.77 3.45
C GLN A 24 7.64 1.13 2.28
N ALA A 25 7.62 1.82 1.13
CA ALA A 25 7.03 1.29 -0.09
C ALA A 25 7.83 0.11 -0.65
N ALA A 26 9.16 0.17 -0.61
CA ALA A 26 10.03 -0.94 -0.99
C ALA A 26 9.85 -2.15 -0.08
N GLU A 27 9.75 -1.95 1.24
CA GLU A 27 9.46 -3.03 2.20
C GLU A 27 8.11 -3.71 1.92
N LEU A 28 7.06 -2.93 1.61
CA LEU A 28 5.76 -3.49 1.21
C LEU A 28 5.84 -4.24 -0.11
N PHE A 29 6.58 -3.70 -1.08
CA PHE A 29 6.79 -4.36 -2.37
C PHE A 29 7.55 -5.68 -2.21
N GLU A 30 8.64 -5.73 -1.44
CA GLU A 30 9.38 -6.96 -1.15
C GLU A 30 8.52 -7.99 -0.42
N ARG A 31 7.77 -7.54 0.59
CA ARG A 31 6.97 -8.43 1.44
C ARG A 31 5.78 -9.06 0.73
N PHE A 32 5.17 -8.34 -0.20
CA PHE A 32 3.96 -8.77 -0.91
C PHE A 32 4.19 -9.01 -2.41
N ALA A 33 5.43 -8.90 -2.90
CA ALA A 33 5.78 -8.94 -4.33
C ALA A 33 4.95 -7.96 -5.19
N GLY A 34 4.59 -6.81 -4.61
CA GLY A 34 3.69 -5.83 -5.22
C GLY A 34 2.22 -6.28 -5.30
N ASP A 35 1.81 -7.39 -4.67
CA ASP A 35 0.42 -7.86 -4.73
C ASP A 35 -0.54 -6.80 -4.20
N LYS A 36 -1.35 -6.26 -5.12
CA LYS A 36 -2.25 -5.15 -4.83
C LYS A 36 -3.23 -5.49 -3.73
N ALA A 37 -3.84 -6.68 -3.76
CA ALA A 37 -4.89 -7.06 -2.82
C ALA A 37 -4.35 -7.28 -1.40
N ALA A 38 -3.16 -7.88 -1.28
CA ALA A 38 -2.48 -8.08 -0.01
C ALA A 38 -2.03 -6.75 0.61
N ILE A 39 -1.44 -5.86 -0.20
CA ILE A 39 -1.02 -4.52 0.24
C ILE A 39 -2.24 -3.70 0.69
N ASP A 40 -3.32 -3.67 -0.11
CA ASP A 40 -4.57 -2.98 0.26
C ASP A 40 -5.14 -3.51 1.59
N ARG A 41 -5.15 -4.83 1.78
CA ARG A 41 -5.65 -5.46 3.00
C ARG A 41 -4.79 -5.11 4.21
N MET A 42 -3.46 -5.04 4.04
CA MET A 42 -2.52 -4.65 5.09
C MET A 42 -2.72 -3.17 5.46
N MET A 43 -2.75 -2.29 4.47
CA MET A 43 -2.89 -0.85 4.68
C MET A 43 -4.26 -0.46 5.25
N LYS A 44 -5.33 -1.18 4.90
CA LYS A 44 -6.66 -1.04 5.53
C LYS A 44 -6.69 -1.46 7.01
N ARG A 45 -5.76 -2.34 7.44
CA ARG A 45 -5.64 -2.81 8.82
C ARG A 45 -4.71 -1.95 9.66
N CYS A 46 -3.78 -1.23 9.05
CA CYS A 46 -3.09 -0.16 9.75
C CYS A 46 -4.14 0.91 10.09
N PRO A 47 -4.41 1.20 11.37
CA PRO A 47 -5.22 2.36 11.70
C PRO A 47 -4.53 3.55 11.06
N HIS A 48 -5.24 4.27 10.19
CA HIS A 48 -4.80 5.57 9.71
C HIS A 48 -4.34 6.31 10.95
N ARG A 49 -3.05 6.65 11.01
CA ARG A 49 -2.51 7.48 12.07
C ARG A 49 -2.90 8.94 11.80
N GLU A 50 -4.15 9.15 11.41
CA GLU A 50 -4.86 10.42 11.38
C GLU A 50 -5.73 10.45 12.64
N ASP A 51 -5.07 10.59 13.79
CA ASP A 51 -5.54 11.47 14.85
C ASP A 51 -4.37 11.69 15.83
N LYS A 52 -3.36 12.43 15.35
CA LYS A 52 -2.61 13.31 16.24
C LYS A 52 -2.81 14.71 15.69
N GLU A 53 -3.48 15.53 16.50
CA GLU A 53 -3.78 16.96 16.30
C GLU A 53 -5.11 17.15 15.53
N GLN A 54 -6.24 17.52 16.14
CA GLN A 54 -6.45 18.58 17.11
C GLN A 54 -7.75 18.41 17.94
N ARG A 55 -7.60 18.67 19.25
CA ARG A 55 -8.54 19.35 20.17
C ARG A 55 -9.39 18.53 21.14
#